data_AF-A0A925PF18-F1
#
_entry.id   AF-A0A925PF18-F1
#
_cell.length_a   1.000
_cell.length_b   1.000
_cell.length_c   1.000
_cell.angle_alpha   90.00
_cell.angle_beta   90.00
_cell.angle_gamma   90.00
#
_symmetry.space_group_name_H-M   'P 1'
#
loop_
_entity.id
_entity.type
_entity.pdbx_description
1 polymer ?
#
loop_
_entity_poly.entity_id
_entity_poly.type
_entity_poly.pdbx_seq_one_letter_code
_entity_poly.pdbx_strand_id
1 'polypeptide(L)' 'MDIWVITFLSVTHALRAEKILKNNKISVVLIPIPRELSGPCEGLAAQLQEEEIDQAIVFLEDNGIEMVQRGVKVNRQ' A
#
# COMPACT_ATOMS: atom_id res chain seq x y z
N MET A 1 1.10 -17.16 -5.32
CA MET A 1 0.44 -16.01 -5.99
C MET A 1 1.14 -14.78 -5.50
N ASP A 2 1.65 -13.98 -6.41
CA ASP A 2 2.30 -12.73 -6.04
C ASP A 2 1.24 -11.67 -5.73
N ILE A 3 1.52 -10.82 -4.75
CA ILE A 3 0.66 -9.70 -4.39
C ILE A 3 1.49 -8.41 -4.45
N TRP A 4 0.84 -7.31 -4.83
CA TRP A 4 1.47 -6.01 -4.82
C TRP A 4 1.04 -5.25 -3.58
N VAL A 5 2.03 -4.70 -2.87
CA VAL A 5 1.77 -3.98 -1.62
C VAL A 5 2.52 -2.66 -1.57
N ILE A 6 1.84 -1.63 -1.06
CA ILE A 6 2.41 -0.33 -0.74
C ILE A 6 2.61 -0.27 0.77
N THR A 7 3.82 0.06 1.23
CA THR A 7 4.10 0.21 2.66
C THR A 7 4.20 1.67 3.05
N PHE A 8 3.87 1.95 4.32
CA PHE A 8 3.82 3.30 4.86
C PHE A 8 4.67 3.37 6.13
N LEU A 9 5.18 4.58 6.43
CA LEU A 9 5.93 4.84 7.66
C LEU A 9 5.09 4.66 8.93
N SER A 10 3.76 4.70 8.82
CA SER A 10 2.86 4.62 9.97
C SER A 10 1.47 4.13 9.55
N VAL A 11 0.77 3.50 10.49
CA VAL A 11 -0.62 3.04 10.33
C VAL A 11 -1.56 4.18 9.92
N THR A 12 -1.36 5.39 10.42
CA THR A 12 -2.17 6.57 10.06
C THR A 12 -2.10 6.89 8.56
N HIS A 13 -0.91 6.78 7.96
CA HIS A 13 -0.75 6.97 6.51
C HIS A 13 -1.47 5.86 5.74
N ALA A 14 -1.34 4.61 6.18
CA ALA A 14 -2.03 3.48 5.56
C ALA A 14 -3.56 3.64 5.60
N LEU A 15 -4.12 4.07 6.73
CA LEU A 15 -5.57 4.30 6.87
C LEU A 15 -6.06 5.47 6.01
N ARG A 16 -5.28 6.54 5.88
CA ARG A 16 -5.60 7.67 4.99
C ARG A 16 -5.54 7.24 3.53
N ALA A 17 -4.47 6.55 3.15
CA ALA A 17 -4.29 5.99 1.82
C ALA A 17 -5.48 5.12 1.43
N GLU A 18 -5.89 4.20 2.32
CA GLU A 18 -7.04 3.34 2.07
C GLU A 18 -8.32 4.14 1.77
N LYS A 19 -8.61 5.18 2.55
CA LYS A 19 -9.78 6.03 2.32
C LYS A 19 -9.71 6.75 0.97
N ILE A 20 -8.56 7.34 0.64
CA ILE A 20 -8.37 8.06 -0.62
C ILE A 20 -8.59 7.11 -1.81
N LEU A 21 -7.96 5.94 -1.76
CA LEU A 21 -8.06 4.93 -2.82
C LEU A 21 -9.48 4.37 -2.95
N LYS A 22 -10.13 4.00 -1.84
CA LYS A 22 -11.54 3.57 -1.83
C LYS A 22 -12.48 4.64 -2.39
N ASN A 23 -12.24 5.91 -2.06
CA ASN A 23 -13.04 7.03 -2.58
C ASN A 23 -12.89 7.19 -4.11
N ASN A 24 -11.73 6.82 -4.66
CA ASN A 24 -11.45 6.79 -6.09
C ASN A 24 -11.83 5.46 -6.77
N LYS A 25 -12.61 4.59 -6.09
CA LYS A 25 -13.03 3.27 -6.57
C LYS A 25 -11.87 2.28 -6.80
N ILE A 26 -10.70 2.55 -6.24
CA ILE A 26 -9.55 1.65 -6.31
C ILE A 26 -9.72 0.57 -5.23
N SER A 27 -9.60 -0.69 -5.63
CA SER A 27 -9.72 -1.83 -4.73
C SER A 27 -8.43 -2.01 -3.92
N VAL A 28 -8.44 -1.46 -2.70
CA VAL A 28 -7.34 -1.55 -1.74
C VAL A 28 -7.75 -2.34 -0.49
N VAL A 29 -6.85 -3.19 -0.01
CA VAL A 29 -7.02 -3.96 1.21
C VAL A 29 -5.82 -3.72 2.13
N LEU A 30 -6.04 -3.19 3.32
CA LEU A 30 -4.99 -3.11 4.32
C LEU A 30 -4.70 -4.49 4.90
N ILE A 31 -3.47 -4.94 4.75
CA ILE A 31 -2.96 -6.19 5.32
C ILE A 31 -1.80 -5.87 6.28
N PRO A 32 -1.52 -6.71 7.28
CA PRO A 32 -0.27 -6.60 8.02
C PRO A 32 0.91 -6.73 7.06
N ILE A 33 1.98 -5.97 7.30
CA ILE A 33 3.19 -6.02 6.47
C ILE A 33 3.68 -7.47 6.39
N PRO A 34 3.91 -8.02 5.18
CA PRO A 34 4.45 -9.36 5.01
C PRO A 34 5.81 -9.49 5.69
N ARG A 35 6.11 -10.64 6.29
CA ARG A 35 7.35 -10.87 7.04
C ARG A 35 8.62 -10.63 6.23
N GLU A 36 8.55 -10.82 4.91
CA GLU A 36 9.63 -10.53 3.96
C GLU A 36 9.93 -9.02 3.83
N LEU A 37 8.93 -8.18 4.10
CA LEU A 37 9.01 -6.73 4.12
C LEU A 37 9.07 -6.13 5.53
N SER A 38 8.91 -6.96 6.57
CA SER A 38 9.04 -6.58 7.99
C SER A 38 10.48 -6.23 8.32
N GLY A 39 10.96 -5.10 7.79
CA GLY A 39 12.15 -4.38 8.26
C GLY A 39 11.75 -3.30 9.27
N PRO A 40 12.24 -2.05 9.15
CA PRO A 40 11.89 -0.95 10.06
C PRO A 40 10.44 -0.45 9.94
N CYS A 41 9.63 -1.00 9.02
CA CYS A 41 8.22 -0.68 8.88
C CYS A 41 7.38 -1.71 9.64
N GLU A 42 6.87 -1.34 10.81
CA GLU A 42 5.93 -2.13 11.58
C GLU A 42 4.53 -1.52 11.46
N GLY A 43 3.54 -2.33 11.04
CA GLY A 43 2.15 -1.88 10.92
C GLY A 43 1.43 -2.53 9.75
N LEU A 44 0.98 -1.69 8.81
CA LEU A 44 0.08 -2.08 7.73
C LEU A 44 0.66 -1.74 6.34
N ALA A 45 0.37 -2.60 5.39
CA ALA A 45 0.59 -2.38 3.97
C ALA A 45 -0.75 -2.35 3.24
N ALA A 46 -0.86 -1.52 2.20
CA ALA A 46 -1.98 -1.52 1.29
C ALA A 46 -1.72 -2.53 0.18
N GLN A 47 -2.46 -3.64 0.19
CA GLN A 47 -2.47 -4.62 -0.89
C GLN A 47 -3.37 -4.12 -2.02
N LEU A 48 -2.84 -4.13 -3.24
CA LEU A 48 -3.48 -3.67 -4.46
C LEU A 48 -3.22 -4.67 -5.59
N GLN A 49 -3.97 -4.53 -6.69
CA GLN A 49 -3.68 -5.23 -7.94
C GLN A 49 -2.60 -4.49 -8.71
N GLU A 50 -1.80 -5.21 -9.50
CA GLU A 50 -0.74 -4.64 -10.34
C GLU A 50 -1.24 -3.48 -11.21
N GLU A 51 -2.41 -3.66 -11.81
CA GLU A 51 -3.07 -2.70 -12.70
C GLU A 51 -3.44 -1.39 -11.99
N GLU A 52 -3.71 -1.46 -10.69
CA GLU A 52 -4.16 -0.33 -9.87
C GLU A 52 -3.02 0.36 -9.12
N ILE A 53 -1.82 -0.27 -9.05
CA ILE A 53 -0.67 0.26 -8.32
C ILE A 53 -0.25 1.64 -8.86
N ASP A 54 -0.15 1.77 -10.18
CA ASP A 54 0.33 3.00 -10.81
C ASP A 54 -0.61 4.17 -10.50
N GLN A 55 -1.93 3.93 -10.63
CA GLN A 55 -2.94 4.90 -10.25
C GLN A 55 -2.88 5.21 -8.75
N ALA A 56 -2.78 4.18 -7.91
CA ALA A 56 -2.73 4.36 -6.46
C ALA A 56 -1.53 5.24 -6.04
N ILE A 57 -0.35 5.04 -6.62
CA ILE A 57 0.84 5.85 -6.34
C ILE A 57 0.57 7.32 -6.69
N VAL A 58 0.00 7.59 -7.88
CA VAL A 58 -0.31 8.96 -8.32
C VAL A 58 -1.31 9.63 -7.36
N PHE A 59 -2.39 8.95 -6.99
CA PHE A 59 -3.37 9.50 -6.05
C PHE A 59 -2.77 9.76 -4.66
N LEU A 60 -1.89 8.87 -4.19
CA LEU A 60 -1.24 9.02 -2.90
C LEU A 60 -0.24 10.18 -2.89
N GLU A 61 0.57 10.34 -3.94
CA GLU A 61 1.48 11.49 -4.08
C GLU A 61 0.72 12.80 -4.20
N ASP A 62 -0.36 12.86 -5.00
CA ASP A 62 -1.21 14.05 -5.16
C ASP A 62 -1.86 14.48 -3.81
N ASN A 63 -2.19 13.51 -2.96
CA ASN A 63 -2.73 13.75 -1.63
C ASN A 63 -1.65 13.97 -0.55
N GLY A 64 -0.36 14.00 -0.92
CA GLY A 64 0.76 14.22 0.00
C GLY A 64 1.02 13.08 0.99
N ILE A 65 0.65 11.84 0.63
CA ILE A 65 0.93 10.64 1.43
C ILE A 65 2.32 10.10 1.06
N GLU A 66 3.27 10.16 2.00
CA GLU A 66 4.57 9.53 1.82
C GLU A 66 4.49 8.00 1.94
N MET A 67 4.91 7.33 0.87
CA MET A 67 5.01 5.88 0.77
C MET A 67 6.47 5.47 0.93
N VAL A 68 6.73 4.43 1.71
CA VAL A 68 8.07 3.86 1.84
C VAL A 68 8.39 2.99 0.63
N GLN A 69 7.45 2.11 0.27
CA GLN A 69 7.56 1.25 -0.90
C GLN A 69 6.40 1.53 -1.86
N ARG A 70 6.73 1.98 -3.07
CA ARG A 70 5.79 2.38 -4.12
C ARG A 70 5.31 1.17 -4.94
N GLY A 71 4.69 0.20 -4.27
CA GLY A 71 4.16 -1.01 -4.92
C GLY A 71 5.25 -2.06 -5.13
N VAL A 72 5.56 -2.81 -4.09
CA VAL A 72 6.51 -3.93 -4.16
C VAL A 72 5.77 -5.24 -4.32
N LYS A 73 6.32 -6.10 -5.17
CA LYS A 73 5.82 -7.45 -5.39
C LYS A 73 6.31 -8.37 -4.27
N VAL A 74 5.37 -9.01 -3.58
CA VAL A 74 5.64 -9.93 -2.46
C VAL A 74 5.09 -11.30 -2.79
N ASN A 75 5.89 -12.34 -2.50
CA ASN A 75 5.48 -13.71 -2.71
C ASN A 75 4.87 -14.25 -1.41
N ARG A 76 3.55 -14.37 -1.36
CA ARG A 76 2.88 -14.95 -0.19
C ARG A 76 3.15 -16.47 -0.18
N GLN A 77 4.27 -16.89 0.41
CA GLN A 77 4.70 -18.29 0.55
C GLN A 77 3.98 -18.99 1.72
#